data_AF-A0A9E3P3L8-F1
#
_entry.id   AF-A0A9E3P3L8-F1
#
_cell.length_a   1.000
_cell.length_b   1.000
_cell.length_c   1.000
_cell.angle_alpha   90.00
_cell.angle_beta   90.00
_cell.angle_gamma   90.00
#
_symmetry.space_group_name_H-M   'P 1'
#
loop_
_entity.id
_entity.type
_entity.pdbx_description
1 polymer ?
#
loop_
_entity_poly.entity_id
_entity_poly.type
_entity_poly.pdbx_seq_one_letter_code
_entity_poly.pdbx_strand_id
1 'polypeptide(L)'
;MFSRPRNGNVDTIAKTLAAACGVAHVSFFTLFAWRVIGRAGMGKIAWAVLALSALLGLGCNALGYYLIKHGGRTPARKWGYWAIAASTGIAGALLAIAAVTA
;
A
#
# COMPACT_ATOMS: atom_id res chain seq x y z
N MET A 1 6.26 -7.63 32.81
CA MET A 1 6.17 -7.62 31.33
C MET A 1 6.22 -6.16 30.88
N PHE A 2 7.39 -5.68 30.46
CA PHE A 2 7.61 -4.26 30.15
C PHE A 2 6.93 -3.88 28.83
N SER A 3 5.77 -3.23 28.91
CA SER A 3 5.18 -2.52 27.76
C SER A 3 6.09 -1.34 27.43
N ARG A 4 6.84 -1.42 26.32
CA ARG A 4 7.63 -0.29 25.82
C ARG A 4 6.71 0.92 25.58
N PRO A 5 7.18 2.14 25.86
CA PRO A 5 6.38 3.35 25.68
C PRO A 5 5.90 3.50 24.23
N ARG A 6 4.68 4.01 24.09
CA ARG A 6 4.00 4.25 22.82
C ARG A 6 4.71 5.39 22.09
N ASN A 7 5.39 5.09 20.98
CA ASN A 7 6.01 6.11 20.12
C ASN A 7 4.92 6.81 19.28
N GLY A 8 4.13 7.69 19.91
CA GLY A 8 2.97 8.34 19.29
C GLY A 8 3.29 9.08 18.00
N ASN A 9 4.48 9.69 17.89
CA ASN A 9 4.91 10.40 16.68
C ASN A 9 5.13 9.45 15.50
N VAL A 10 5.77 8.30 15.72
CA VAL A 10 6.02 7.29 14.68
C VAL A 10 4.71 6.63 14.24
N ASP A 11 3.80 6.38 15.19
CA ASP A 11 2.46 5.87 14.86
C ASP A 11 1.68 6.84 13.97
N THR A 12 1.76 8.14 14.24
CA THR A 12 1.09 9.17 13.44
C THR A 12 1.68 9.24 12.04
N ILE A 13 3.02 9.24 11.90
CA ILE A 13 3.70 9.25 10.60
C ILE A 13 3.35 7.98 9.80
N ALA A 14 3.36 6.81 10.43
CA ALA A 14 3.01 5.57 9.76
C ALA A 14 1.55 5.58 9.29
N LYS A 15 0.64 6.11 10.10
CA LYS A 15 -0.79 6.24 9.75
C LYS A 15 -1.04 7.24 8.63
N THR A 16 -0.34 8.37 8.60
CA THR A 16 -0.45 9.34 7.51
C THR A 16 0.15 8.79 6.22
N LEU A 17 1.30 8.11 6.30
CA LEU A 17 1.90 7.42 5.16
C LEU A 17 0.94 6.34 4.62
N ALA A 18 0.33 5.56 5.50
CA ALA A 18 -0.66 4.58 5.10
C ALA A 18 -1.88 5.23 4.44
N ALA A 19 -2.40 6.34 4.96
CA ALA A 19 -3.51 7.05 4.31
C ALA A 19 -3.12 7.51 2.89
N ALA A 20 -1.94 8.11 2.72
CA ALA A 20 -1.42 8.54 1.42
C ALA A 20 -1.24 7.35 0.45
N CYS A 21 -0.63 6.26 0.93
CA CYS A 21 -0.50 5.03 0.14
C CYS A 21 -1.86 4.45 -0.25
N GLY A 22 -2.86 4.53 0.64
CA GLY A 22 -4.21 4.07 0.35
C GLY A 22 -4.81 4.78 -0.86
N VAL A 23 -4.69 6.12 -0.90
CA VAL A 23 -5.13 6.92 -2.05
C VAL A 23 -4.34 6.57 -3.30
N ALA A 24 -3.02 6.44 -3.21
CA ALA A 24 -2.18 6.09 -4.36
C ALA A 24 -2.56 4.73 -4.98
N HIS A 25 -2.77 3.69 -4.16
CA HIS A 25 -3.17 2.38 -4.65
C HIS A 25 -4.54 2.39 -5.32
N VAL A 26 -5.50 3.17 -4.80
CA VAL A 26 -6.81 3.34 -5.45
C VAL A 26 -6.64 4.02 -6.81
N SER A 27 -5.86 5.10 -6.89
CA SER A 27 -5.57 5.78 -8.15
C SER A 27 -4.89 4.88 -9.17
N PHE A 28 -3.86 4.12 -8.76
CA PHE A 28 -3.19 3.15 -9.63
C PHE A 28 -4.12 2.02 -10.07
N PHE A 29 -4.95 1.49 -9.17
CA PHE A 29 -5.94 0.48 -9.50
C PHE A 29 -6.89 1.00 -10.58
N THR A 30 -7.46 2.20 -10.40
CA THR A 30 -8.36 2.81 -11.39
C THR A 30 -7.65 3.02 -12.74
N LEU A 31 -6.42 3.53 -12.74
CA LEU A 31 -5.63 3.75 -13.97
C LEU A 31 -5.36 2.43 -14.72
N PHE A 32 -4.90 1.40 -14.01
CA PHE A 32 -4.59 0.11 -14.64
C PHE A 32 -5.85 -0.65 -15.02
N ALA A 33 -6.91 -0.62 -14.21
CA ALA A 33 -8.21 -1.21 -14.55
C ALA A 33 -8.82 -0.55 -15.80
N TRP A 34 -8.71 0.77 -15.91
CA TRP A 34 -9.12 1.49 -17.11
C TRP A 34 -8.33 1.02 -18.35
N ARG A 35 -7.01 0.82 -18.21
CA ARG A 35 -6.17 0.30 -19.31
C ARG A 35 -6.47 -1.17 -19.69
N VAL A 36 -6.92 -2.00 -18.74
CA VAL A 36 -7.44 -3.35 -19.04
C VAL A 36 -8.67 -3.27 -19.95
N ILE A 37 -9.58 -2.33 -19.67
CA ILE A 37 -10.85 -2.17 -20.41
C ILE A 37 -10.63 -1.47 -21.76
N GLY A 38 -9.80 -0.42 -21.79
CA GLY A 38 -9.56 0.44 -22.95
C GLY A 38 -8.65 -0.11 -24.06
N ARG A 39 -8.13 -1.34 -23.94
CA ARG A 39 -7.28 -2.02 -24.95
C ARG A 39 -6.02 -1.24 -25.37
N ALA A 40 -5.33 -0.57 -24.43
CA ALA A 40 -4.10 0.17 -24.75
C ALA A 40 -2.83 -0.70 -24.60
N GLY A 41 -2.16 -0.99 -25.72
CA GLY A 41 -0.70 -1.17 -25.91
C GLY A 41 0.07 -2.30 -25.18
N MET A 42 -0.37 -2.76 -24.01
CA MET A 42 0.22 -3.84 -23.21
C MET A 42 -0.82 -4.97 -23.12
N GLY A 43 -0.38 -6.23 -23.22
CA GLY A 43 -1.29 -7.38 -23.17
C GLY A 43 -2.20 -7.30 -21.94
N LYS A 44 -3.51 -7.56 -22.10
CA LYS A 44 -4.53 -7.42 -21.04
C LYS A 44 -4.12 -8.03 -19.69
N ILE A 45 -3.35 -9.12 -19.75
CA ILE A 45 -2.81 -9.85 -18.60
C ILE A 45 -1.82 -8.98 -17.80
N ALA A 46 -0.93 -8.24 -18.46
CA ALA A 46 0.05 -7.39 -17.79
C ALA A 46 -0.63 -6.26 -17.01
N TRP A 47 -1.62 -5.59 -17.60
CA TRP A 47 -2.41 -4.57 -16.90
C TRP A 47 -3.24 -5.15 -15.75
N ALA A 48 -3.79 -6.35 -15.92
CA ALA A 48 -4.53 -7.04 -14.86
C ALA A 48 -3.63 -7.39 -13.66
N VAL A 49 -2.39 -7.84 -13.91
CA VAL A 49 -1.41 -8.12 -12.85
C VAL A 49 -1.05 -6.84 -12.09
N LEU A 50 -0.89 -5.71 -12.77
CA LEU A 50 -0.62 -4.42 -12.13
C LEU A 50 -1.80 -3.93 -11.28
N ALA A 51 -3.04 -4.09 -11.77
CA ALA A 51 -4.24 -3.77 -11.01
C ALA A 51 -4.37 -4.67 -9.75
N LEU A 52 -4.13 -5.98 -9.89
CA LEU A 52 -4.13 -6.91 -8.75
C LEU A 52 -3.03 -6.56 -7.74
N SER A 53 -1.85 -6.14 -8.21
CA SER A 53 -0.75 -5.70 -7.35
C SER A 53 -1.13 -4.44 -6.57
N ALA A 54 -1.85 -3.51 -7.19
CA ALA A 54 -2.39 -2.33 -6.51
C ALA A 54 -3.41 -2.69 -5.42
N LEU A 55 -4.29 -3.66 -5.69
CA LEU A 55 -5.24 -4.20 -4.71
C LEU A 55 -4.55 -4.90 -3.53
N LEU A 56 -3.53 -5.73 -3.80
CA LEU A 56 -2.74 -6.38 -2.76
C LEU A 56 -1.98 -5.37 -1.90
N GLY A 57 -1.38 -4.35 -2.53
CA GLY A 57 -0.73 -3.24 -1.84
C GLY A 57 -1.69 -2.47 -0.94
N LEU A 58 -2.93 -2.22 -1.40
CA LEU A 58 -3.99 -1.59 -0.61
C LEU A 58 -4.40 -2.45 0.59
N GLY A 59 -4.55 -3.76 0.39
CA GLY A 59 -4.87 -4.71 1.47
C GLY A 59 -3.79 -4.76 2.55
N CYS A 60 -2.52 -4.85 2.14
CA CYS A 60 -1.38 -4.82 3.06
C CYS A 60 -1.31 -3.51 3.84
N ASN A 61 -1.59 -2.39 3.18
CA ASN A 61 -1.64 -1.08 3.81
C ASN A 61 -2.76 -0.95 4.85
N ALA A 62 -3.96 -1.42 4.53
CA ALA A 62 -5.09 -1.42 5.44
C ALA A 62 -4.85 -2.32 6.67
N LEU A 63 -4.28 -3.51 6.45
CA LEU A 63 -3.85 -4.40 7.54
C LEU A 63 -2.77 -3.77 8.41
N GLY A 64 -1.77 -3.12 7.81
CA GLY A 64 -0.73 -2.40 8.54
C GLY A 64 -1.28 -1.25 9.39
N TYR A 65 -2.19 -0.45 8.81
CA TYR A 65 -2.88 0.62 9.52
C TYR A 65 -3.71 0.08 10.70
N TYR A 66 -4.45 -1.01 10.49
CA TYR A 66 -5.25 -1.66 11.53
C TYR A 66 -4.37 -2.18 12.68
N LEU A 67 -3.26 -2.85 12.35
CA LEU A 67 -2.29 -3.36 13.33
C LEU A 67 -1.65 -2.24 14.16
N ILE A 68 -1.36 -1.09 13.58
CA ILE A 68 -0.83 0.07 14.34
C ILE A 68 -1.91 0.74 15.17
N LYS A 69 -3.16 0.80 14.67
CA LYS A 69 -4.29 1.45 15.35
C LYS A 69 -4.80 0.64 16.55
N HIS A 70 -4.93 -0.68 16.40
CA HIS A 70 -5.54 -1.57 17.39
C HIS A 70 -4.55 -2.54 18.05
N GLY A 71 -3.31 -2.66 17.55
CA GLY A 71 -2.29 -3.51 18.14
C GLY A 71 -1.74 -2.95 19.45
N GLY A 72 -2.16 -3.57 20.57
CA GLY A 72 -1.66 -3.25 21.91
C GLY A 72 -0.27 -3.81 22.24
N ARG A 73 0.27 -4.72 21.42
CA ARG A 73 1.57 -5.39 21.65
C ARG A 73 2.64 -4.92 20.66
N THR A 74 3.85 -4.71 21.17
CA THR A 74 5.06 -4.33 20.41
C THR A 74 5.32 -5.15 19.13
N PRO A 75 5.17 -6.50 19.11
CA PRO A 75 5.34 -7.27 17.88
C PRO A 75 4.29 -6.95 16.82
N ALA A 76 3.01 -6.81 17.18
CA ALA A 76 1.93 -6.50 16.21
C ALA A 76 2.16 -5.15 15.52
N ARG A 77 2.68 -4.17 16.25
CA ARG A 77 3.06 -2.85 15.71
C ARG A 77 4.24 -2.92 14.76
N LYS A 78 5.26 -3.72 15.08
CA LYS A 78 6.41 -3.96 14.19
C LYS A 78 5.93 -4.55 12.85
N TRP A 79 5.07 -5.57 12.90
CA TRP A 79 4.45 -6.12 11.69
C TRP A 79 3.62 -5.08 10.92
N GLY A 80 2.91 -4.19 11.63
CA GLY A 80 2.18 -3.09 11.00
C GLY A 80 3.08 -2.11 10.24
N TYR A 81 4.22 -1.72 10.81
CA TYR A 81 5.19 -0.86 10.11
C TYR A 81 5.81 -1.56 8.89
N TRP A 82 6.17 -2.84 9.01
CA TRP A 82 6.68 -3.62 7.89
C TRP A 82 5.67 -3.76 6.76
N ALA A 83 4.38 -3.95 7.08
CA ALA A 83 3.31 -4.03 6.09
C ALA A 83 3.12 -2.71 5.33
N ILE A 84 3.17 -1.56 6.03
CA ILE A 84 3.09 -0.23 5.39
C ILE A 84 4.34 0.03 4.54
N ALA A 85 5.54 -0.32 5.03
CA ALA A 85 6.77 -0.16 4.27
C ALA A 85 6.77 -1.01 3.00
N ALA A 86 6.34 -2.27 3.08
CA ALA A 86 6.19 -3.16 1.93
C ALA A 86 5.17 -2.62 0.92
N SER A 87 4.01 -2.16 1.40
CA SER A 87 2.99 -1.53 0.55
C SER A 87 3.51 -0.26 -0.13
N THR A 88 4.29 0.56 0.58
CA THR A 88 4.92 1.75 0.02
C THR A 88 5.92 1.40 -1.09
N GLY A 89 6.68 0.31 -0.91
CA GLY A 89 7.56 -0.22 -1.96
C GLY A 89 6.79 -0.64 -3.22
N ILE A 90 5.64 -1.31 -3.04
CA ILE A 90 4.75 -1.68 -4.16
C ILE A 90 4.20 -0.43 -4.84
N ALA A 91 3.76 0.58 -4.09
CA ALA A 91 3.30 1.85 -4.64
C ALA A 91 4.40 2.55 -5.45
N GLY A 92 5.65 2.52 -4.99
CA GLY A 92 6.80 3.06 -5.72
C GLY A 92 7.05 2.32 -7.04
N ALA A 93 6.97 0.98 -7.04
CA ALA A 93 7.09 0.19 -8.27
C ALA A 93 5.95 0.48 -9.25
N LEU A 94 4.71 0.54 -8.76
CA LEU A 94 3.54 0.89 -9.58
C LEU A 94 3.66 2.31 -10.14
N LEU A 95 4.19 3.26 -9.37
CA LEU A 95 4.44 4.63 -9.81
C LEU A 95 5.50 4.66 -10.91
N ALA A 96 6.62 3.95 -10.76
CA ALA A 96 7.67 3.89 -11.79
C ALA A 96 7.13 3.31 -13.10
N ILE A 97 6.35 2.22 -13.02
CA ILE A 97 5.71 1.60 -14.18
C ILE A 97 4.67 2.54 -14.79
N ALA A 98 3.83 3.18 -13.97
CA ALA A 98 2.87 4.16 -14.43
C ALA A 98 3.57 5.34 -15.12
N ALA A 99 4.70 5.82 -14.61
CA ALA A 99 5.43 6.95 -15.18
C ALA A 99 6.01 6.65 -16.57
N VAL A 100 6.46 5.42 -16.82
CA VAL A 100 7.02 5.02 -18.13
C VAL A 100 5.97 4.51 -19.11
N THR A 101 4.75 4.22 -18.64
CA THR A 101 3.63 3.75 -19.46
C THR A 101 2.45 4.72 -19.53
N ALA A 102 2.57 5.88 -18.87
CA ALA A 102 1.65 7.00 -18.95
C ALA A 102 1.65 7.60 -20.35
#